data_AF-A0A6G1SFT2-F1
#
_entry.id   AF-A0A6G1SFT2-F1
#
_cell.length_a   1.000
_cell.length_b   1.000
_cell.length_c   1.000
_cell.angle_alpha   90.00
_cell.angle_beta   90.00
_cell.angle_gamma   90.00
#
_symmetry.space_group_name_H-M   'P 1'
#
loop_
_entity.id
_entity.type
_entity.pdbx_description
1 polymer ?
#
loop_
_entity_poly.entity_id
_entity_poly.type
_entity_poly.pdbx_seq_one_letter_code
_entity_poly.pdbx_strand_id
1 'polypeptide(L)'
;PLGHVDFYPNGGNCFQPGCAVKDMTTGKCSHNRAYYLFRESILLDDTMLALPAAGDAADDLCEDVDTSGDFVPMGLHTPRSARGVYCLSTRPSEPYGYGAATPVPLAEKPT
;
A
#
# COMPACT_ATOMS: atom_id res chain seq x y z
N PRO A 1 3.24 12.82 -3.63
CA PRO A 1 3.50 12.13 -4.91
C PRO A 1 4.79 12.62 -5.58
N LEU A 2 5.65 11.70 -6.01
CA LEU A 2 6.97 12.00 -6.59
C LEU A 2 7.24 11.23 -7.90
N GLY A 3 6.44 10.21 -8.22
CA GLY A 3 6.65 9.34 -9.37
C GLY A 3 5.60 9.51 -10.47
N HIS A 4 5.72 8.70 -11.53
CA HIS A 4 4.61 8.46 -12.44
C HIS A 4 3.46 7.75 -11.73
N VAL A 5 3.81 6.85 -10.81
CA VAL A 5 2.91 6.07 -9.96
C VAL A 5 3.46 6.15 -8.55
N ASP A 6 2.60 6.44 -7.59
CA ASP A 6 2.93 6.45 -6.18
C ASP A 6 1.98 5.48 -5.44
N PHE A 7 2.54 4.50 -4.75
CA PHE A 7 1.77 3.55 -3.94
C PHE A 7 1.89 3.90 -2.45
N TYR A 8 0.78 3.86 -1.73
CA TYR A 8 0.70 4.13 -0.30
C TYR A 8 0.12 2.92 0.44
N PRO A 9 0.95 1.91 0.76
CA PRO A 9 0.53 0.79 1.61
C PRO A 9 0.07 1.30 2.97
N ASN A 10 -1.15 0.94 3.37
CA ASN A 10 -1.77 1.32 4.63
C ASN A 10 -1.78 2.85 4.83
N GLY A 11 -1.97 3.61 3.75
CA GLY A 11 -1.96 5.08 3.75
C GLY A 11 -0.57 5.71 3.81
N GLY A 12 0.51 4.94 3.72
CA GLY A 12 1.89 5.45 3.67
C GLY A 12 2.37 6.13 4.96
N ASN A 13 1.62 6.01 6.05
CA ASN A 13 1.99 6.57 7.35
C ASN A 13 3.00 5.66 8.09
N CYS A 14 3.52 6.14 9.22
CA CYS A 14 4.50 5.41 10.01
C CYS A 14 3.94 4.17 10.74
N PHE A 15 2.62 4.02 10.84
CA PHE A 15 1.91 2.89 11.48
C PHE A 15 1.66 1.76 10.49
N GLN A 16 2.73 1.13 10.03
CA GLN A 16 2.61 -0.06 9.19
C GLN A 16 2.25 -1.29 10.04
N PRO A 17 1.32 -2.16 9.62
CA PRO A 17 0.94 -3.35 10.37
C PRO A 17 2.13 -4.23 10.76
N GLY A 18 2.20 -4.65 12.02
CA GLY A 18 3.30 -5.45 12.54
C GLY A 18 4.54 -4.65 12.99
N CYS A 19 4.55 -3.32 12.82
CA CYS A 19 5.55 -2.46 13.44
C CYS A 19 5.18 -2.14 14.89
N ALA A 20 6.15 -2.24 15.80
CA ALA A 20 5.90 -1.93 17.21
C ALA A 20 5.83 -0.40 17.42
N VAL A 21 5.06 0.05 18.41
CA VAL A 21 4.93 1.48 18.76
C VAL A 21 6.29 2.11 19.05
N LYS A 22 7.20 1.38 19.70
CA LYS A 22 8.57 1.82 19.96
C LYS A 22 9.38 2.14 18.69
N ASP A 23 9.07 1.49 17.57
CA ASP A 23 9.76 1.69 16.30
C ASP A 23 9.27 2.94 15.59
N MET A 24 8.14 3.52 16.00
CA MET A 24 7.58 4.73 15.41
C MET A 24 8.47 5.96 15.60
N THR A 25 9.18 6.06 16.73
CA THR A 25 10.09 7.18 16.99
C THR A 25 11.29 7.19 16.06
N THR A 26 11.68 6.02 15.55
CA THR A 26 12.80 5.87 14.61
C THR A 26 12.33 5.71 13.17
N GLY A 27 11.06 5.35 12.94
CA GLY A 27 10.52 5.01 11.63
C GLY A 27 11.16 3.79 10.97
N LYS A 28 12.06 3.06 11.63
CA LYS A 28 12.88 2.01 11.01
C LYS A 28 12.04 0.86 10.46
N CYS A 29 11.05 0.41 11.22
CA CYS A 29 10.23 -0.72 10.79
C CYS A 29 9.37 -0.37 9.57
N SER A 30 8.69 0.78 9.58
CA SER A 30 7.86 1.23 8.46
C SER A 30 8.71 1.57 7.24
N HIS A 31 9.89 2.16 7.43
CA HIS A 31 10.85 2.40 6.35
C HIS A 31 11.28 1.10 5.67
N ASN A 32 11.62 0.06 6.46
CA ASN A 32 11.99 -1.24 5.91
C ASN A 32 10.83 -1.94 5.17
N ARG A 33 9.58 -1.63 5.53
CA ARG A 33 8.41 -2.24 4.90
C ARG A 33 8.38 -2.00 3.39
N ALA A 34 8.86 -0.85 2.91
CA ALA A 34 8.89 -0.54 1.48
C ALA A 34 9.60 -1.62 0.66
N TYR A 35 10.81 -2.03 1.05
CA TYR A 35 11.55 -3.03 0.29
C TYR A 35 11.08 -4.47 0.57
N TYR A 36 10.49 -4.75 1.73
CA TYR A 36 9.86 -6.05 1.99
C TYR A 36 8.65 -6.30 1.08
N LEU A 37 7.78 -5.30 0.93
CA LEU A 37 6.63 -5.40 0.03
C LEU A 37 7.08 -5.50 -1.44
N PHE A 38 8.13 -4.76 -1.83
CA PHE A 38 8.71 -4.88 -3.17
C PHE A 38 9.31 -6.27 -3.41
N ARG A 39 10.05 -6.84 -2.44
CA ARG A 39 10.57 -8.22 -2.53
C ARG A 39 9.43 -9.21 -2.74
N GLU A 40 8.35 -9.10 -1.98
CA GLU A 40 7.21 -10.00 -2.12
C GLU A 40 6.57 -9.90 -3.51
N SER A 41 6.44 -8.69 -4.07
CA SER A 41 5.91 -8.49 -5.44
C SER A 41 6.73 -9.18 -6.54
N ILE A 42 8.00 -9.50 -6.28
CA ILE A 42 8.87 -10.26 -7.21
C ILE A 42 8.60 -11.77 -7.07
N LEU A 43 8.36 -12.23 -5.84
CA LEU A 43 8.26 -13.64 -5.52
C LEU A 43 6.85 -14.20 -5.73
N LEU A 44 5.83 -13.36 -5.55
CA LEU A 44 4.43 -13.74 -5.55
C LEU A 44 3.61 -12.80 -6.43
N ASP A 45 3.11 -13.34 -7.54
CA ASP A 45 2.21 -12.62 -8.44
C ASP A 45 0.87 -12.32 -7.77
N ASP A 46 0.25 -11.21 -8.19
CA ASP A 46 -1.11 -10.80 -7.79
C ASP A 46 -1.35 -10.68 -6.28
N THR A 47 -0.29 -10.50 -5.46
CA THR A 47 -0.41 -10.32 -4.00
C THR A 47 -0.56 -8.87 -3.57
N MET A 48 0.03 -7.94 -4.32
CA MET A 48 0.12 -6.52 -3.99
C MET A 48 -0.80 -5.67 -4.88
N LEU A 49 -2.09 -5.99 -4.90
CA LEU A 49 -3.07 -5.28 -5.73
C LEU A 49 -3.53 -4.00 -5.03
N ALA A 50 -3.47 -2.89 -5.76
CA ALA A 50 -3.83 -1.56 -5.27
C ALA A 50 -4.94 -0.94 -6.12
N LEU A 51 -5.77 -0.11 -5.50
CA LEU A 51 -6.80 0.69 -6.17
C LEU A 51 -6.37 2.15 -6.27
N PRO A 52 -6.87 2.90 -7.26
CA PRO A 52 -6.63 4.34 -7.33
C PRO A 52 -7.18 5.03 -6.08
N ALA A 53 -6.49 6.08 -5.60
CA ALA A 53 -7.08 6.96 -4.59
C ALA A 53 -8.32 7.68 -5.17
N ALA A 54 -9.37 7.86 -4.36
CA ALA A 54 -10.60 8.53 -4.81
C ALA A 54 -10.50 10.08 -4.82
N GLY A 55 -9.49 10.65 -4.16
CA GLY A 55 -9.37 12.09 -3.94
C GLY A 55 -8.02 12.68 -4.37
N ASP A 56 -8.04 13.98 -4.66
CA ASP A 56 -6.88 14.74 -5.15
C ASP A 56 -6.08 15.43 -4.02
N ALA A 57 -6.56 15.35 -2.77
CA ALA A 57 -6.00 16.08 -1.65
C ALA A 57 -4.75 15.39 -1.08
N ALA A 58 -3.66 16.16 -0.96
CA ALA A 58 -2.36 15.66 -0.50
C ALA A 58 -2.34 15.22 0.97
N ASP A 59 -3.25 15.76 1.80
CA ASP A 59 -3.27 15.52 3.25
C ASP A 59 -4.05 14.26 3.66
N ASP A 60 -4.99 13.77 2.81
CA ASP A 60 -5.90 12.64 3.09
C ASP A 60 -5.80 11.53 2.02
N LEU A 61 -4.59 11.30 1.49
CA LEU A 61 -4.35 10.23 0.51
C LEU A 61 -4.70 8.86 1.12
N CYS A 62 -5.50 8.09 0.39
CA CYS A 62 -5.94 6.75 0.75
C CYS A 62 -6.86 6.66 1.99
N GLU A 63 -7.53 7.73 2.37
CA GLU A 63 -8.73 7.62 3.22
C GLU A 63 -9.87 6.90 2.47
N ASP A 64 -9.98 7.14 1.16
CA ASP A 64 -10.93 6.46 0.28
C ASP A 64 -10.26 6.08 -1.05
N VAL A 65 -10.81 5.07 -1.72
CA VAL A 65 -10.32 4.52 -2.98
C VAL A 65 -11.42 4.46 -4.02
N ASP A 66 -11.04 4.64 -5.29
CA ASP A 66 -11.95 4.42 -6.39
C ASP A 66 -12.11 2.91 -6.62
N THR A 67 -13.17 2.33 -6.05
CA THR A 67 -13.51 0.91 -6.22
C THR A 67 -14.08 0.57 -7.61
N SER A 68 -14.33 1.57 -8.45
CA SER A 68 -14.70 1.37 -9.86
C SER A 68 -13.49 1.25 -10.79
N GLY A 69 -12.30 1.64 -10.31
CA GLY A 69 -11.05 1.53 -11.04
C GLY A 69 -10.46 0.11 -11.07
N ASP A 70 -9.65 -0.16 -12.08
CA ASP A 70 -8.91 -1.41 -12.19
C ASP A 70 -7.83 -1.53 -11.11
N PHE A 71 -7.62 -2.74 -10.61
CA PHE A 71 -6.48 -3.05 -9.75
C PHE A 71 -5.16 -2.86 -10.50
N VAL A 72 -4.20 -2.25 -9.82
CA VAL A 72 -2.83 -2.11 -10.31
C VAL A 72 -1.89 -2.85 -9.36
N PRO A 73 -1.07 -3.80 -9.86
CA PRO A 73 -0.08 -4.46 -9.03
C PRO A 73 1.03 -3.48 -8.66
N MET A 74 1.30 -3.34 -7.37
CA MET A 74 2.47 -2.63 -6.86
C MET A 74 3.72 -3.50 -6.98
N GLY A 75 4.81 -2.92 -7.50
CA GLY A 75 6.13 -3.53 -7.50
C GLY A 75 6.61 -3.94 -8.89
N LEU A 76 7.14 -5.16 -9.04
CA LEU A 76 7.78 -5.61 -10.30
C LEU A 76 6.85 -5.53 -11.50
N HIS A 77 5.59 -5.92 -11.32
CA HIS A 77 4.61 -6.05 -12.40
C HIS A 77 3.76 -4.78 -12.62
N THR A 78 4.11 -3.64 -12.00
CA THR A 78 3.40 -2.38 -12.25
C THR A 78 3.41 -2.02 -13.74
N PRO A 79 2.25 -1.85 -14.40
CA PRO A 79 2.17 -1.50 -15.81
C PRO A 79 2.91 -0.20 -16.11
N ARG A 80 3.66 -0.17 -17.22
CA ARG A 80 4.39 1.04 -17.66
C ARG A 80 3.47 2.23 -17.98
N SER A 81 2.20 1.95 -18.27
CA SER A 81 1.14 2.92 -18.51
C SER A 81 0.46 3.43 -17.24
N ALA A 82 0.60 2.77 -16.09
CA ALA A 82 -0.05 3.18 -14.85
C ALA A 82 0.38 4.60 -14.47
N ARG A 83 -0.55 5.41 -13.98
CA ARG A 83 -0.31 6.79 -13.54
C ARG A 83 -1.16 7.13 -12.34
N GLY A 84 -0.64 7.97 -11.45
CA GLY A 84 -1.38 8.51 -10.32
C GLY A 84 -1.05 7.84 -8.98
N VAL A 85 -1.97 7.99 -8.03
CA VAL A 85 -1.81 7.52 -6.65
C VAL A 85 -2.65 6.28 -6.42
N TYR A 86 -2.05 5.26 -5.81
CA TYR A 86 -2.68 3.99 -5.54
C TYR A 86 -2.52 3.59 -4.07
N CYS A 87 -3.54 2.91 -3.57
CA CYS A 87 -3.71 2.55 -2.17
C CYS A 87 -3.94 1.05 -2.05
N LEU A 88 -3.33 0.45 -1.04
CA LEU A 88 -3.49 -0.97 -0.72
C LEU A 88 -3.30 -1.21 0.76
N SER A 89 -3.88 -2.29 1.28
CA SER A 89 -3.62 -2.78 2.63
C SER A 89 -2.68 -3.98 2.63
N THR A 90 -1.95 -4.15 3.72
CA THR A 90 -1.01 -5.28 3.90
C THR A 90 -1.13 -5.86 5.30
N ARG A 91 -0.83 -7.15 5.44
CA ARG A 91 -0.80 -7.87 6.71
C ARG A 91 0.39 -7.47 7.60
N PRO A 92 0.36 -7.82 8.89
CA PRO A 92 1.48 -7.56 9.78
C PRO A 92 2.72 -8.45 9.52
N SER A 93 2.57 -9.58 8.82
CA SER A 93 3.62 -10.58 8.59
C SER A 93 3.57 -11.12 7.15
N GLU A 94 4.70 -11.68 6.66
CA GLU A 94 4.76 -12.36 5.36
C GLU A 94 3.80 -13.58 5.30
N PRO A 95 3.17 -13.86 4.15
CA PRO A 95 3.04 -12.97 3.00
C PRO A 95 2.14 -11.77 3.36
N TYR A 96 2.65 -10.57 3.09
CA TYR A 96 2.04 -9.30 3.46
C TYR A 96 0.82 -8.98 2.58
N GLY A 97 0.86 -9.34 1.30
CA GLY A 97 -0.23 -9.06 0.36
C GLY A 97 -1.49 -9.87 0.65
N TYR A 98 -2.66 -9.26 0.41
CA TYR A 98 -3.95 -9.96 0.45
C TYR A 98 -4.31 -10.62 -0.90
N GLY A 99 -3.65 -10.17 -1.96
CA GLY A 99 -4.02 -10.45 -3.34
C GLY A 99 -5.46 -10.10 -3.69
N ALA A 100 -6.01 -10.75 -4.71
CA ALA A 100 -7.37 -10.49 -5.22
C ALA A 100 -8.50 -10.72 -4.19
N ALA A 101 -8.20 -11.38 -3.07
CA ALA A 101 -9.20 -11.70 -2.05
C ALA A 101 -9.57 -10.52 -1.15
N THR A 102 -8.72 -9.49 -0.97
CA THR A 102 -9.02 -8.35 -0.07
C THR A 102 -8.21 -7.07 -0.36
N PRO A 103 -8.40 -6.41 -1.51
CA PRO A 103 -7.60 -5.24 -1.91
C PRO A 103 -8.08 -3.87 -1.34
N VAL A 104 -8.95 -3.85 -0.32
CA VAL A 104 -9.67 -2.64 0.15
C VAL A 104 -8.96 -1.96 1.35
N PRO A 105 -9.05 -0.63 1.54
CA PRO A 105 -8.47 0.05 2.69
C PRO A 105 -9.19 -0.32 3.99
N LEU A 106 -8.41 -0.50 5.05
CA LEU A 106 -8.86 -0.56 6.43
C LEU A 106 -9.56 0.75 6.84
N ALA A 107 -10.85 0.86 6.59
CA ALA A 107 -11.72 1.83 7.26
C ALA A 107 -12.06 1.40 8.71
N GLU A 108 -11.23 0.57 9.34
CA GLU A 108 -11.28 0.35 10.79
C GLU A 108 -10.09 1.08 11.43
N LYS A 109 -10.29 2.37 11.70
CA LYS A 109 -9.50 3.06 12.73
C LYS A 109 -9.57 2.18 14.00
N PRO A 110 -8.44 1.76 14.60
CA PRO A 110 -8.51 1.14 15.91
C PRO A 110 -9.06 2.18 16.88
N THR A 111 -10.22 1.88 17.47
CA THR A 111 -10.80 2.60 18.62
C THR A 111 -9.86 2.55 19.81
#